data_AF-A0A521E622-F1
#
_entry.id   AF-A0A521E622-F1
#
_cell.length_a   1.000
_cell.length_b   1.000
_cell.length_c   1.000
_cell.angle_alpha   90.00
_cell.angle_beta   90.00
_cell.angle_gamma   90.00
#
_symmetry.space_group_name_H-M   'P 1'
#
loop_
_entity.id
_entity.type
_entity.pdbx_description
1 polymer ?
#
loop_
_entity_poly.entity_id
_entity_poly.type
_entity_poly.pdbx_seq_one_letter_code
_entity_poly.pdbx_strand_id
1 'polypeptide(L)' 'MRTPSLPLDHVAIKAARDIMSNPEQAAALPESMRLLAVKIAASAFGFTIVQRHRPPNSRGKF' A
#
# COMPACT_ATOMS: atom_id res chain seq x y z
N MET A 1 19.04 3.05 11.62
CA MET A 1 18.83 2.47 10.27
C MET A 1 18.07 3.50 9.45
N ARG A 2 18.73 4.25 8.55
CA ARG A 2 18.03 5.11 7.59
C ARG A 2 17.53 4.20 6.48
N THR A 3 16.23 3.96 6.41
CA THR A 3 15.62 3.27 5.28
C THR A 3 15.98 4.08 4.04
N PRO A 4 16.64 3.50 3.01
CA PRO A 4 16.88 4.24 1.78
C PRO A 4 15.51 4.62 1.21
N SER A 5 15.24 5.92 1.15
CA SER A 5 14.11 6.45 0.40
C SER A 5 14.41 6.16 -1.07
N LEU A 6 13.91 5.03 -1.57
CA LEU A 6 13.88 4.80 -3.01
C LEU A 6 13.18 6.01 -3.63
N PRO A 7 13.73 6.60 -4.71
CA PRO A 7 13.04 7.67 -5.41
C PRO A 7 11.65 7.17 -5.75
N LEU A 8 10.64 7.90 -5.27
CA LEU A 8 9.25 7.66 -5.58
C LEU A 8 9.11 7.76 -7.10
N ASP A 9 9.03 6.62 -7.77
CA ASP A 9 8.86 6.59 -9.20
C ASP A 9 7.50 7.22 -9.54
N HIS A 10 7.53 8.37 -10.20
CA HIS A 10 6.33 9.09 -10.63
C HIS A 10 5.41 8.19 -11.47
N VAL A 11 5.98 7.21 -12.18
CA VAL A 11 5.24 6.19 -12.93
C VAL A 11 4.42 5.31 -11.99
N ALA A 12 5.01 4.86 -10.88
CA ALA A 12 4.32 4.03 -9.89
C ALA A 12 3.19 4.79 -9.18
N ILE A 13 3.40 6.08 -8.86
CA ILE A 13 2.35 6.94 -8.28
C ILE A 13 1.19 7.11 -9.25
N LYS A 14 1.49 7.39 -10.52
CA LYS A 14 0.45 7.54 -11.55
C LYS A 14 -0.34 6.25 -11.73
N ALA A 15 0.35 5.10 -11.86
CA ALA A 15 -0.31 3.80 -11.99
C ALA A 15 -1.19 3.47 -10.77
N ALA A 16 -0.72 3.77 -9.57
CA ALA A 16 -1.50 3.58 -8.34
C ALA A 16 -2.77 4.45 -8.31
N ARG A 17 -2.67 5.71 -8.76
CA ARG A 17 -3.84 6.61 -8.88
C ARG A 17 -4.82 6.13 -9.94
N ASP A 18 -4.31 5.69 -11.10
CA ASP A 18 -5.13 5.18 -12.19
C ASP A 18 -5.95 3.95 -11.71
N ILE A 19 -5.30 3.01 -11.01
CA ILE A 19 -5.96 1.85 -10.38
C ILE A 19 -7.02 2.29 -9.34
N MET A 20 -6.72 3.27 -8.49
CA MET A 20 -7.67 3.74 -7.47
C MET A 20 -8.86 4.51 -8.05
N SER A 21 -8.67 5.19 -9.18
CA SER A 21 -9.72 5.97 -9.84
C SER A 21 -10.71 5.11 -10.64
N ASN A 22 -10.32 3.88 -11.00
CA ASN A 22 -11.17 2.95 -11.75
C ASN A 22 -11.57 1.74 -10.88
N PRO A 23 -12.82 1.69 -10.37
CA PRO A 23 -13.27 0.62 -9.49
C PRO A 23 -13.34 -0.76 -10.17
N GLU A 24 -13.57 -0.82 -11.49
CA GLU A 24 -13.60 -2.08 -12.24
C GLU A 24 -12.20 -2.68 -12.36
N GLN A 25 -11.20 -1.85 -12.67
CA GLN A 25 -9.80 -2.28 -12.69
C GLN A 25 -9.30 -2.68 -11.30
N ALA A 26 -9.70 -1.95 -10.27
CA ALA A 26 -9.38 -2.32 -8.89
C ALA A 26 -9.99 -3.69 -8.53
N ALA A 27 -11.24 -3.95 -8.90
CA ALA A 27 -11.92 -5.21 -8.60
C ALA A 27 -11.28 -6.41 -9.33
N ALA A 28 -10.68 -6.20 -10.50
CA ALA A 28 -9.95 -7.23 -11.25
C ALA A 28 -8.58 -7.59 -10.64
N LEU A 29 -8.06 -6.79 -9.70
CA LEU A 29 -6.75 -6.99 -9.10
C LEU A 29 -6.81 -7.77 -7.77
N PRO A 30 -5.79 -8.60 -7.47
CA PRO A 30 -5.61 -9.20 -6.17
C PRO A 30 -5.63 -8.16 -5.05
N GLU A 31 -6.18 -8.52 -3.89
CA GLU A 31 -6.28 -7.62 -2.73
C GLU A 31 -4.92 -7.04 -2.32
N SER A 32 -3.86 -7.85 -2.37
CA SER A 32 -2.49 -7.42 -2.09
C SER A 32 -2.02 -6.28 -3.00
N MET A 33 -2.40 -6.29 -4.29
CA MET A 33 -2.06 -5.25 -5.25
C MET A 33 -2.87 -3.98 -5.04
N ARG A 34 -4.16 -4.09 -4.69
CA ARG A 34 -4.98 -2.94 -4.30
C ARG A 34 -4.41 -2.24 -3.07
N LEU A 35 -4.05 -3.00 -2.04
CA LEU A 35 -3.43 -2.47 -0.83
C LEU A 35 -2.07 -1.82 -1.13
N LEU A 36 -1.27 -2.39 -2.03
CA LEU A 36 -0.02 -1.80 -2.49
C LEU A 36 -0.25 -0.47 -3.20
N ALA A 37 -1.22 -0.38 -4.11
CA ALA A 37 -1.57 0.86 -4.81
C ALA A 37 -1.96 1.97 -3.81
N VAL A 38 -2.75 1.64 -2.78
CA VAL A 38 -3.11 2.60 -1.72
C VAL A 38 -1.87 3.09 -0.96
N LYS A 39 -0.94 2.19 -0.61
CA LYS A 39 0.31 2.57 0.07
C LYS A 39 1.18 3.48 -0.80
N ILE A 40 1.30 3.17 -2.09
CA ILE A 40 2.07 3.99 -3.04
C ILE A 40 1.43 5.37 -3.19
N ALA A 41 0.11 5.44 -3.39
CA ALA A 41 -0.60 6.71 -3.51
C ALA A 41 -0.48 7.55 -2.22
N ALA A 42 -0.60 6.94 -1.04
CA ALA A 42 -0.44 7.62 0.24
C ALA A 42 0.99 8.13 0.48
N SER A 43 2.00 7.38 0.04
CA SER A 43 3.41 7.79 0.15
C SER A 43 3.73 9.06 -0.65
N ALA A 44 3.01 9.30 -1.75
CA ALA A 44 3.13 10.54 -2.53
C ALA A 44 2.70 11.79 -1.74
N PHE A 45 1.89 11.63 -0.69
CA PHE A 45 1.44 12.70 0.19
C PHE A 45 2.23 12.77 1.51
N GLY A 46 3.33 12.01 1.61
CA GLY A 46 4.16 11.97 2.82
C GLY A 46 3.64 11.03 3.92
N PHE A 47 2.59 10.25 3.65
CA PHE A 47 2.07 9.27 4.62
C PHE A 47 2.77 7.92 4.46
N THR A 48 3.26 7.37 5.57
CA THR A 48 3.77 6.00 5.61
C THR A 48 2.68 5.08 6.17
N ILE A 49 2.05 4.28 5.30
CA ILE A 49 1.09 3.26 5.74
C ILE A 49 1.87 2.00 6.13
N VAL A 50 2.11 1.87 7.44
CA VAL A 50 2.70 0.65 8.01
C VAL A 50 1.60 -0.40 8.12
N GLN A 51 1.72 -1.49 7.39
CA GLN A 51 0.88 -2.66 7.63
C GLN A 51 1.27 -3.20 9.02
N ARG A 52 0.41 -3.03 10.01
CA ARG A 52 0.61 -3.65 11.32
C ARG A 52 0.53 -5.16 11.13
N HIS A 53 1.69 -5.81 11.17
CA HIS A 53 1.77 -7.25 11.28
C HIS A 53 1.22 -7.64 12.66
N ARG A 54 -0.08 -7.95 12.75
CA ARG A 54 -0.62 -8.57 13.95
C ARG A 54 -0.04 -9.99 13.98
N PRO A 55 0.78 -10.36 14.97
CA PRO A 55 1.22 -11.74 15.09
C PRO A 55 -0.02 -12.63 15.23
N PRO A 56 -0.05 -13.80 14.59
CA PRO A 56 -1.22 -14.68 14.61
C PRO A 56 -1.64 -15.19 16.01
N ASN A 57 -0.84 -14.92 17.07
CA ASN A 57 -1.04 -15.42 18.42
C ASN A 57 -1.26 -14.34 19.49
N SER A 58 -2.26 -13.46 19.34
CA SER A 58 -2.79 -12.69 20.49
C SER A 58 -4.20 -13.08 20.93
N ARG A 59 -4.71 -14.23 20.44
CA ARG A 59 -5.82 -14.94 21.09
C ARG A 59 -5.26 -16.08 21.92
N GLY A 60 -5.07 -15.82 23.20
CA GLY A 60 -4.73 -16.83 24.19
C GLY A 60 -3.56 -16.41 25.06
N LYS A 61 -3.87 -15.74 26.17
CA LYS A 61 -3.51 -16.21 27.51
C LYS A 61 -4.10 -15.26 28.57
N PHE A 62 -4.85 -15.91 29.47
CA PHE A 62 -5.54 -15.45 30.68
C PHE A 62 -6.88 -14.76 30.46
#